data_AF-A0A7W0YRB4-F1
#
_entry.id   AF-A0A7W0YRB4-F1
#
_cell.length_a   1.000
_cell.length_b   1.000
_cell.length_c   1.000
_cell.angle_alpha   90.00
_cell.angle_beta   90.00
_cell.angle_gamma   90.00
#
_symmetry.space_group_name_H-M   'P 1'
#
loop_
_entity.id
_entity.type
_entity.pdbx_description
1 polymer ?
#
loop_
_entity_poly.entity_id
_entity_poly.type
_entity_poly.pdbx_seq_one_letter_code
_entity_poly.pdbx_strand_id
1 'polypeptide(L)'
;MRVPHSASRTVALATLVALAVGCSNDSAAPNAPFDPAGTSLDVAAVGESFNTPALQAYGAASAEISDVVGGSAAAAVRGTPSAALLAGGKAGALRYARALSRNYTARVGARQPLPAVAAAEIPAEYLGVTFVWDVETDTYVPSDLSGAPSNGVRFELYAISPVTGKPIEPLVSIDGHAEISLTETSNSSTVHIVVVSSDVTFLDYTVVASGTATSVDFSISGHATNGTDQVDFDLDNRLIGTDAAGLALSIDYELVVPTRGGFLLDFESTVSGIASDSPTTI
;
A
#
# COMPACT_ATOMS: atom_id res chain seq x y z
N MET A 1 32.93 -43.80 8.59
CA MET A 1 31.65 -43.74 7.84
C MET A 1 30.65 -42.95 8.71
N ARG A 2 30.10 -41.84 8.19
CA ARG A 2 29.01 -40.96 8.72
C ARG A 2 29.37 -40.11 9.96
N VAL A 3 29.77 -38.84 9.76
CA VAL A 3 29.00 -37.56 9.64
C VAL A 3 28.57 -36.98 11.01
N PRO A 4 28.96 -35.72 11.35
CA PRO A 4 28.77 -35.11 12.66
C PRO A 4 27.50 -34.25 12.81
N HIS A 5 27.13 -34.07 14.09
CA HIS A 5 26.45 -32.96 14.76
C HIS A 5 25.16 -32.36 14.14
N SER A 6 24.04 -32.64 14.80
CA SER A 6 22.81 -31.86 14.73
C SER A 6 22.97 -30.54 15.49
N ALA A 7 22.93 -29.42 14.77
CA ALA A 7 22.75 -28.10 15.34
C ALA A 7 21.30 -27.95 15.83
N SER A 8 21.12 -27.88 17.15
CA SER A 8 19.85 -27.54 17.78
C SER A 8 19.56 -26.06 17.58
N ARG A 9 18.51 -25.77 16.81
CA ARG A 9 17.96 -24.43 16.57
C ARG A 9 17.54 -23.76 17.88
N THR A 10 18.09 -22.58 18.14
CA THR A 10 17.61 -21.63 19.14
C THR A 10 16.26 -21.08 18.68
N VAL A 11 15.17 -21.51 19.29
CA VAL A 11 13.84 -20.89 19.13
C VAL A 11 13.78 -19.69 20.08
N ALA A 12 13.69 -18.49 19.51
CA ALA A 12 13.39 -17.29 20.26
C ALA A 12 11.93 -17.34 20.71
N LEU A 13 11.72 -17.42 22.03
CA LEU A 13 10.41 -17.34 22.67
C LEU A 13 9.84 -15.92 22.49
N ALA A 14 8.77 -15.77 21.71
CA ALA A 14 7.95 -14.56 21.74
C ALA A 14 6.97 -14.67 22.92
N THR A 15 7.20 -13.88 23.98
CA THR A 15 6.28 -13.75 25.11
C THR A 15 5.02 -13.01 24.68
N LEU A 16 3.91 -13.75 24.54
CA LEU A 16 2.55 -13.21 24.43
C LEU A 16 2.14 -12.67 25.82
N VAL A 17 2.07 -11.36 25.98
CA VAL A 17 1.50 -10.74 27.19
C VAL A 17 -0.02 -10.87 27.09
N ALA A 18 -0.61 -11.63 28.01
CA ALA A 18 -2.05 -11.77 28.13
C ALA A 18 -2.68 -10.42 28.56
N LEU A 19 -3.39 -9.78 27.64
CA LEU A 19 -4.32 -8.69 27.94
C LEU A 19 -5.64 -9.30 28.44
N ALA A 20 -5.65 -9.70 29.73
CA ALA A 20 -6.89 -9.96 30.46
C ALA A 20 -7.18 -8.75 31.36
N VAL A 21 -7.74 -7.70 30.78
CA VAL A 21 -8.39 -6.61 31.53
C VAL A 21 -9.79 -6.47 30.97
N GLY A 22 -10.77 -6.67 31.85
CA GLY A 22 -12.15 -6.98 31.50
C GLY A 22 -12.90 -5.86 30.77
N CYS A 23 -13.73 -6.28 29.83
CA CYS A 23 -14.87 -5.52 29.36
C CYS A 23 -16.11 -5.93 30.15
N SER A 24 -16.94 -4.95 30.46
CA SER A 24 -18.18 -4.99 31.22
C SER A 24 -19.18 -6.05 30.75
N ASN A 25 -20.12 -6.40 31.63
CA ASN A 25 -21.24 -7.34 31.46
C ASN A 25 -22.22 -6.98 30.31
N ASP A 26 -21.75 -6.83 29.08
CA ASP A 26 -22.61 -6.73 27.91
C ASP A 26 -22.95 -8.12 27.37
N SER A 27 -24.24 -8.35 27.13
CA SER A 27 -24.79 -9.59 26.56
C SER A 27 -24.44 -9.79 25.07
N ALA A 28 -23.50 -9.00 24.55
CA ALA A 28 -22.95 -9.07 23.20
C ALA A 28 -21.56 -9.72 23.15
N ALA A 29 -21.05 -10.24 24.29
CA ALA A 29 -19.81 -10.99 24.28
C ALA A 29 -19.97 -12.27 23.43
N PRO A 30 -19.01 -12.58 22.52
CA PRO A 30 -19.04 -13.81 21.76
C PRO A 30 -19.11 -15.02 22.69
N ASN A 31 -20.14 -15.84 22.55
CA ASN A 31 -20.35 -17.04 23.37
C ASN A 31 -19.44 -18.22 22.93
N ALA A 32 -18.70 -18.06 21.83
CA ALA A 32 -17.75 -19.05 21.35
C ALA A 32 -16.43 -18.94 22.14
N PRO A 33 -15.77 -20.08 22.47
CA PRO A 33 -14.42 -20.04 22.99
C PRO A 33 -13.49 -19.28 22.04
N PHE A 34 -12.61 -18.45 22.59
CA PHE A 34 -11.55 -17.82 21.80
C PHE A 34 -10.70 -18.91 21.12
N ASP A 35 -10.60 -18.84 19.79
CA ASP A 35 -9.80 -19.76 18.97
C ASP A 35 -8.51 -19.06 18.50
N PRO A 36 -7.42 -19.12 19.30
CA PRO A 36 -6.16 -18.47 18.93
C PRO A 36 -5.53 -19.09 17.67
N ALA A 37 -5.79 -20.36 17.40
CA ALA A 37 -5.24 -21.03 16.22
C ALA A 37 -5.94 -20.55 14.95
N GLY A 38 -7.28 -20.50 14.97
CA GLY A 38 -8.10 -19.90 13.91
C GLY A 38 -7.69 -18.46 13.63
N THR A 39 -7.65 -17.61 14.66
CA THR A 39 -7.23 -16.20 14.51
C THR A 39 -5.83 -16.07 13.91
N SER A 40 -4.87 -16.92 14.29
CA SER A 40 -3.52 -16.88 13.72
C SER A 40 -3.50 -17.24 12.24
N LEU A 41 -4.34 -18.20 11.81
CA LEU A 41 -4.49 -18.56 10.41
C LEU A 41 -5.18 -17.45 9.61
N ASP A 42 -6.17 -16.78 10.19
CA ASP A 42 -6.88 -15.69 9.52
C ASP A 42 -5.97 -14.46 9.33
N VAL A 43 -5.15 -14.12 10.34
CA VAL A 43 -4.13 -13.07 10.21
C VAL A 43 -3.05 -13.45 9.20
N ALA A 44 -2.65 -14.72 9.14
CA ALA A 44 -1.70 -15.20 8.14
C ALA A 44 -2.29 -15.07 6.73
N ALA A 45 -3.56 -15.44 6.54
CA ALA A 45 -4.27 -15.32 5.26
C ALA A 45 -4.29 -13.86 4.78
N VAL A 46 -4.54 -12.90 5.68
CA VAL A 46 -4.44 -11.47 5.35
C VAL A 46 -3.06 -11.14 4.76
N GLY A 47 -1.99 -11.55 5.43
CA GLY A 47 -0.62 -11.31 4.96
C GLY A 47 -0.30 -11.99 3.62
N GLU A 48 -0.80 -13.21 3.42
CA GLU A 48 -0.61 -13.99 2.20
C GLU A 48 -1.35 -13.40 1.00
N SER A 49 -2.53 -12.78 1.18
CA SER A 49 -3.27 -12.08 0.11
C SER A 49 -2.49 -10.90 -0.49
N PHE A 50 -1.55 -10.30 0.25
CA PHE A 50 -0.66 -9.25 -0.26
C PHE A 50 0.69 -9.80 -0.77
N ASN A 51 0.94 -11.10 -0.67
CA ASN A 51 2.25 -11.71 -0.95
C ASN A 51 2.20 -12.67 -2.13
N THR A 52 1.82 -12.13 -3.30
CA THR A 52 1.79 -12.88 -4.57
C THR A 52 2.90 -12.43 -5.50
N PRO A 53 3.31 -13.27 -6.49
CA PRO A 53 4.30 -12.87 -7.48
C PRO A 53 3.92 -11.59 -8.26
N ALA A 54 2.63 -11.40 -8.56
CA ALA A 54 2.15 -10.19 -9.24
C ALA A 54 2.33 -8.94 -8.38
N LEU A 55 2.00 -9.01 -7.09
CA LEU A 55 2.17 -7.89 -6.16
C LEU A 55 3.63 -7.63 -5.80
N GLN A 56 4.47 -8.67 -5.80
CA GLN A 56 5.92 -8.50 -5.68
C GLN A 56 6.51 -7.78 -6.89
N ALA A 57 6.09 -8.14 -8.12
CA ALA A 57 6.50 -7.46 -9.34
C ALA A 57 6.04 -6.00 -9.37
N TYR A 58 4.77 -5.74 -9.02
CA TYR A 58 4.24 -4.39 -8.91
C TYR A 58 4.97 -3.57 -7.84
N GLY A 59 5.18 -4.14 -6.65
CA GLY A 59 5.89 -3.45 -5.56
C GLY A 59 7.33 -3.10 -5.92
N ALA A 60 8.02 -3.99 -6.64
CA ALA A 60 9.38 -3.73 -7.14
C ALA A 60 9.41 -2.62 -8.20
N ALA A 61 8.41 -2.58 -9.10
CA ALA A 61 8.27 -1.57 -10.16
C ALA A 61 7.72 -0.22 -9.68
N SER A 62 7.22 -0.14 -8.43
CA SER A 62 6.44 1.01 -7.94
C SER A 62 7.21 2.34 -7.98
N ALA A 63 8.53 2.32 -7.82
CA ALA A 63 9.36 3.52 -7.87
C ALA A 63 9.44 4.08 -9.29
N GLU A 64 9.73 3.24 -10.26
CA GLU A 64 9.88 3.60 -11.67
C GLU A 64 8.53 3.97 -12.28
N ILE A 65 7.45 3.27 -11.92
CA ILE A 65 6.08 3.64 -12.27
C ILE A 65 5.78 5.05 -11.74
N SER A 66 6.13 5.33 -10.49
CA SER A 66 5.90 6.62 -9.84
C SER A 66 6.64 7.78 -10.54
N ASP A 67 7.79 7.51 -11.14
CA ASP A 67 8.54 8.51 -11.89
C ASP A 67 7.88 8.83 -13.24
N VAL A 68 7.14 7.88 -13.83
CA VAL A 68 6.39 8.09 -15.07
C VAL A 68 5.07 8.83 -14.83
N VAL A 69 4.30 8.47 -13.80
CA VAL A 69 2.93 8.98 -13.59
C VAL A 69 2.82 10.16 -12.65
N GLY A 70 3.81 10.37 -11.78
CA GLY A 70 3.91 11.49 -10.86
C GLY A 70 2.69 11.82 -9.95
N GLY A 71 2.79 12.88 -9.15
CA GLY A 71 1.67 13.59 -8.53
C GLY A 71 0.99 12.81 -7.42
N SER A 72 -0.27 13.15 -7.19
CA SER A 72 -1.31 12.30 -7.77
C SER A 72 -1.12 10.77 -7.72
N ALA A 73 -1.02 10.24 -8.93
CA ALA A 73 -0.86 8.83 -9.25
C ALA A 73 0.36 8.20 -8.58
N ALA A 74 1.49 8.89 -8.51
CA ALA A 74 2.71 8.41 -7.87
C ALA A 74 2.60 8.33 -6.35
N ALA A 75 1.82 9.22 -5.72
CA ALA A 75 1.49 9.10 -4.31
C ALA A 75 0.61 7.87 -4.06
N ALA A 76 -0.38 7.62 -4.93
CA ALA A 76 -1.24 6.42 -4.86
C ALA A 76 -0.47 5.11 -5.10
N VAL A 77 0.48 5.10 -6.04
CA VAL A 77 1.37 3.96 -6.31
C VAL A 77 2.28 3.69 -5.12
N ARG A 78 2.87 4.71 -4.50
CA ARG A 78 3.70 4.53 -3.28
C ARG A 78 2.88 4.22 -2.03
N GLY A 79 1.60 4.59 -2.04
CA GLY A 79 0.64 4.36 -0.97
C GLY A 79 0.01 2.97 -1.00
N THR A 80 0.55 2.01 -1.78
CA THR A 80 -0.03 0.66 -1.92
C THR A 80 -0.42 0.10 -0.54
N PRO A 81 -1.67 -0.34 -0.37
CA PRO A 81 -2.13 -0.90 0.89
C PRO A 81 -1.31 -2.13 1.26
N SER A 82 -1.09 -2.33 2.56
CA SER A 82 -0.32 -3.47 3.05
C SER A 82 -0.83 -3.96 4.41
N ALA A 83 -0.83 -5.28 4.58
CA ALA A 83 -1.06 -5.92 5.89
C ALA A 83 -0.03 -5.48 6.95
N ALA A 84 1.12 -4.95 6.53
CA ALA A 84 2.18 -4.48 7.42
C ALA A 84 1.76 -3.28 8.28
N LEU A 85 0.71 -2.53 7.87
CA LEU A 85 0.14 -1.45 8.67
C LEU A 85 -0.33 -1.96 10.05
N LEU A 86 -1.01 -3.11 10.06
CA LEU A 86 -1.61 -3.70 11.24
C LEU A 86 -0.60 -4.52 12.07
N ALA A 87 0.35 -5.19 11.42
CA ALA A 87 1.33 -6.03 12.09
C ALA A 87 2.21 -5.27 13.11
N GLY A 88 2.33 -3.94 12.98
CA GLY A 88 3.10 -3.10 13.89
C GLY A 88 2.31 -2.40 15.01
N GLY A 89 0.98 -2.54 15.05
CA GLY A 89 0.11 -1.76 15.94
C GLY A 89 0.43 -0.26 15.89
N LYS A 90 0.50 0.40 17.05
CA LYS A 90 0.86 1.83 17.14
C LYS A 90 2.21 2.17 16.48
N ALA A 91 3.20 1.27 16.52
CA ALA A 91 4.49 1.51 15.88
C ALA A 91 4.39 1.41 14.34
N GLY A 92 3.55 0.52 13.82
CA GLY A 92 3.19 0.45 12.41
C GLY A 92 2.49 1.72 11.93
N ALA A 93 1.46 2.14 12.67
CA ALA A 93 0.75 3.39 12.42
C ALA A 93 1.67 4.62 12.43
N LEU A 94 2.61 4.72 13.38
CA LEU A 94 3.59 5.81 13.41
C LEU A 94 4.56 5.77 12.22
N ARG A 95 5.00 4.58 11.77
CA ARG A 95 5.86 4.45 10.58
C ARG A 95 5.13 4.87 9.31
N TYR A 96 3.87 4.45 9.17
CA TYR A 96 3.01 4.83 8.07
C TYR A 96 2.69 6.33 8.08
N ALA A 97 2.28 6.86 9.23
CA ALA A 97 2.04 8.29 9.42
C ALA A 97 3.23 9.13 9.00
N ARG A 98 4.45 8.72 9.38
CA ARG A 98 5.69 9.38 8.96
C ARG A 98 5.99 9.21 7.47
N ALA A 99 5.65 8.06 6.86
CA ALA A 99 5.84 7.83 5.44
C ALA A 99 4.88 8.70 4.61
N LEU A 100 3.60 8.72 4.97
CA LEU A 100 2.63 9.65 4.41
C LEU A 100 3.08 11.09 4.59
N SER A 101 3.41 11.50 5.82
CA SER A 101 3.82 12.89 6.09
C SER A 101 5.06 13.27 5.30
N ARG A 102 6.03 12.38 5.09
CA ARG A 102 7.18 12.62 4.20
C ARG A 102 6.78 12.77 2.75
N ASN A 103 5.88 11.93 2.22
CA ASN A 103 5.40 12.07 0.85
C ASN A 103 4.71 13.43 0.63
N TYR A 104 3.99 13.92 1.64
CA TYR A 104 3.36 15.24 1.60
C TYR A 104 4.35 16.39 1.81
N THR A 105 5.29 16.28 2.75
CA THR A 105 6.22 17.38 3.12
C THR A 105 7.48 17.45 2.25
N ALA A 106 7.92 16.35 1.62
CA ALA A 106 9.08 16.34 0.73
C ALA A 106 8.85 17.16 -0.56
N ARG A 107 7.58 17.40 -0.95
CA ARG A 107 7.21 18.34 -2.01
C ARG A 107 7.11 19.80 -1.53
N VAL A 108 7.22 20.03 -0.22
CA VAL A 108 7.01 21.32 0.45
C VAL A 108 8.34 21.85 0.98
N GLY A 109 9.33 22.01 0.08
CA GLY A 109 10.63 22.62 0.39
C GLY A 109 10.58 24.09 0.83
N ALA A 110 9.40 24.68 0.93
CA ALA A 110 9.13 25.99 1.51
C ALA A 110 7.80 25.87 2.28
N ARG A 111 7.68 26.54 3.43
CA ARG A 111 6.48 26.69 4.30
C ARG A 111 5.18 27.01 3.52
N GLN A 112 4.70 26.08 2.72
CA GLN A 112 3.52 26.23 1.89
C GLN A 112 2.36 25.46 2.52
N PRO A 113 1.13 25.94 2.30
CA PRO A 113 -0.06 25.14 2.59
C PRO A 113 0.04 23.75 1.94
N LEU A 114 -0.63 22.75 2.52
CA LEU A 114 -0.73 21.41 1.95
C LEU A 114 -1.09 21.53 0.45
N PRO A 115 -0.44 20.75 -0.44
CA PRO A 115 -0.65 20.88 -1.87
C PRO A 115 -2.15 20.82 -2.17
N ALA A 116 -2.64 21.75 -2.99
CA ALA A 116 -3.97 21.63 -3.56
C ALA A 116 -4.04 20.25 -4.23
N VAL A 117 -5.05 19.47 -3.86
CA VAL A 117 -5.20 18.06 -4.20
C VAL A 117 -5.15 17.78 -5.71
N ALA A 118 -5.34 18.82 -6.54
CA ALA A 118 -5.19 18.77 -7.98
C ALA A 118 -3.79 19.21 -8.42
N ALA A 119 -2.88 18.24 -8.54
CA ALA A 119 -1.76 18.34 -9.44
C ALA A 119 -1.62 16.99 -10.15
N ALA A 120 -2.42 16.80 -11.20
CA ALA A 120 -2.25 15.71 -12.17
C ALA A 120 -0.79 15.63 -12.59
N GLU A 121 -0.29 14.41 -12.75
CA GLU A 121 1.08 14.24 -13.23
C GLU A 121 1.19 13.08 -14.23
N ILE A 122 0.07 12.42 -14.64
CA ILE A 122 0.10 11.58 -15.86
C ILE A 122 0.19 12.53 -17.04
N PRO A 123 1.32 12.60 -17.76
CA PRO A 123 1.48 13.48 -18.91
C PRO A 123 0.44 13.13 -19.98
N ALA A 124 -0.10 14.14 -20.67
CA ALA A 124 -1.16 13.94 -21.65
C ALA A 124 -0.72 13.02 -22.80
N GLU A 125 0.57 13.05 -23.13
CA GLU A 125 1.23 12.17 -24.10
C GLU A 125 1.29 10.70 -23.67
N TYR A 126 1.08 10.39 -22.39
CA TYR A 126 1.10 9.03 -21.86
C TYR A 126 -0.30 8.43 -21.71
N LEU A 127 -1.37 9.19 -21.92
CA LEU A 127 -2.73 8.66 -21.83
C LEU A 127 -2.97 7.59 -22.90
N GLY A 128 -3.42 6.40 -22.47
CA GLY A 128 -3.60 5.24 -23.34
C GLY A 128 -2.29 4.57 -23.77
N VAL A 129 -1.17 4.88 -23.12
CA VAL A 129 0.14 4.27 -23.43
C VAL A 129 0.42 3.09 -22.51
N THR A 130 0.91 2.01 -23.12
CA THR A 130 1.48 0.87 -22.41
C THR A 130 3.00 1.03 -22.34
N PHE A 131 3.55 0.88 -21.15
CA PHE A 131 4.97 0.94 -20.85
C PHE A 131 5.55 -0.47 -20.67
N VAL A 132 6.74 -0.67 -21.21
CA VAL A 132 7.53 -1.91 -21.08
C VAL A 132 8.87 -1.61 -20.43
N TRP A 133 9.47 -2.62 -19.80
CA TRP A 133 10.78 -2.45 -19.19
C TRP A 133 11.88 -2.41 -20.25
N ASP A 134 12.73 -1.39 -20.20
CA ASP A 134 13.94 -1.30 -20.99
C ASP A 134 15.14 -1.74 -20.14
N VAL A 135 15.83 -2.78 -20.58
CA VAL A 135 17.01 -3.33 -19.90
C VAL A 135 18.27 -2.48 -20.10
N GLU A 136 18.31 -1.61 -21.12
CA GLU A 136 19.46 -0.73 -21.37
C GLU A 136 19.44 0.48 -20.44
N THR A 137 18.26 1.06 -20.22
CA THR A 137 18.09 2.24 -19.37
C THR A 137 17.63 1.89 -17.95
N ASP A 138 17.20 0.65 -17.72
CA ASP A 138 16.76 0.15 -16.43
C ASP A 138 15.52 0.90 -15.91
N THR A 139 14.62 1.23 -16.84
CA THR A 139 13.41 2.04 -16.62
C THR A 139 12.26 1.58 -17.51
N TYR A 140 11.03 1.99 -17.19
CA TYR A 140 9.89 1.85 -18.09
C TYR A 140 9.93 2.86 -19.23
N VAL A 141 9.67 2.39 -20.45
CA VAL A 141 9.61 3.21 -21.66
C VAL A 141 8.29 2.98 -22.41
N PRO A 142 7.76 3.98 -23.14
CA PRO A 142 6.58 3.82 -23.97
C PRO A 142 6.75 2.71 -25.01
N SER A 143 5.66 1.99 -25.31
CA SER A 143 5.61 0.95 -26.33
C SER A 143 4.40 1.12 -27.25
N ASP A 144 4.37 0.36 -28.34
CA ASP A 144 3.23 0.28 -29.25
C ASP A 144 2.17 -0.76 -28.79
N LEU A 145 2.30 -1.34 -27.60
CA LEU A 145 1.33 -2.30 -27.07
C LEU A 145 0.00 -1.61 -26.76
N SER A 146 -1.09 -2.23 -27.21
CA SER A 146 -2.44 -1.74 -26.95
C SER A 146 -3.01 -2.30 -25.64
N GLY A 147 -4.09 -1.68 -25.16
CA GLY A 147 -4.87 -2.15 -24.02
C GLY A 147 -4.85 -1.21 -22.82
N ALA A 148 -3.94 -0.23 -22.76
CA ALA A 148 -3.93 0.76 -21.71
C ALA A 148 -5.24 1.59 -21.65
N PRO A 149 -5.71 1.97 -20.45
CA PRO A 149 -6.90 2.82 -20.29
C PRO A 149 -6.74 4.17 -20.97
N SER A 150 -7.80 4.68 -21.62
CA SER A 150 -7.75 5.95 -22.34
C SER A 150 -7.49 7.17 -21.44
N ASN A 151 -7.77 7.06 -20.14
CA ASN A 151 -7.54 8.09 -19.12
C ASN A 151 -6.40 7.69 -18.16
N GLY A 152 -5.52 6.79 -18.59
CA GLY A 152 -4.50 6.21 -17.74
C GLY A 152 -3.33 5.65 -18.53
N VAL A 153 -2.56 4.81 -17.86
CA VAL A 153 -1.39 4.11 -18.39
C VAL A 153 -1.43 2.65 -17.97
N ARG A 154 -0.72 1.81 -18.71
CA ARG A 154 -0.47 0.41 -18.34
C ARG A 154 1.03 0.16 -18.26
N PHE A 155 1.46 -0.67 -17.32
CA PHE A 155 2.84 -1.14 -17.20
C PHE A 155 2.85 -2.66 -17.25
N GLU A 156 3.59 -3.24 -18.19
CA GLU A 156 3.83 -4.69 -18.21
C GLU A 156 4.72 -5.09 -17.04
N LEU A 157 4.36 -6.16 -16.34
CA LEU A 157 5.09 -6.65 -15.17
C LEU A 157 5.96 -7.85 -15.55
N TYR A 158 7.11 -7.94 -14.88
CA TYR A 158 8.13 -8.94 -15.14
C TYR A 158 8.56 -9.65 -13.85
N ALA A 159 9.11 -10.85 -14.00
CA ALA A 159 9.67 -11.59 -12.88
C ALA A 159 10.86 -10.81 -12.30
N ILE A 160 10.89 -10.66 -10.97
CA ILE A 160 11.87 -9.85 -10.26
C ILE A 160 12.99 -10.72 -9.69
N SER A 161 14.22 -10.25 -9.81
CA SER A 161 15.38 -10.83 -9.13
C SER A 161 15.31 -10.46 -7.65
N PRO A 162 15.29 -11.44 -6.72
CA PRO A 162 15.22 -11.16 -5.29
C PRO A 162 16.51 -10.51 -4.75
N VAL A 163 17.59 -10.50 -5.54
CA VAL A 163 18.88 -9.91 -5.16
C VAL A 163 18.93 -8.42 -5.54
N THR A 164 18.46 -8.08 -6.73
CA THR A 164 18.56 -6.70 -7.26
C THR A 164 17.28 -5.90 -7.06
N GLY A 165 16.13 -6.56 -6.86
CA GLY A 165 14.82 -5.91 -6.82
C GLY A 165 14.35 -5.41 -8.19
N LYS A 166 14.97 -5.87 -9.28
CA LYS A 166 14.69 -5.45 -10.67
C LYS A 166 14.26 -6.63 -11.54
N PRO A 167 13.61 -6.39 -12.70
CA PRO A 167 13.32 -7.44 -13.66
C PRO A 167 14.54 -8.32 -13.99
N ILE A 168 14.32 -9.63 -14.06
CA ILE A 168 15.36 -10.60 -14.41
C ILE A 168 15.73 -10.42 -15.88
N GLU A 169 17.02 -10.52 -16.19
CA GLU A 169 17.53 -10.55 -17.56
C GLU A 169 17.94 -11.98 -17.98
N PRO A 170 17.52 -12.47 -19.16
CA PRO A 170 16.58 -11.83 -20.11
C PRO A 170 15.17 -11.70 -19.51
N LEU A 171 14.42 -10.69 -19.96
CA LEU A 171 13.08 -10.39 -19.45
C LEU A 171 12.16 -11.61 -19.49
N VAL A 172 11.57 -11.91 -18.33
CA VAL A 172 10.55 -12.94 -18.18
C VAL A 172 9.25 -12.25 -17.81
N SER A 173 8.31 -12.18 -18.76
CA SER A 173 6.96 -11.69 -18.47
C SER A 173 6.24 -12.63 -17.50
N ILE A 174 5.47 -12.06 -16.57
CA ILE A 174 4.56 -12.82 -15.69
C ILE A 174 3.12 -12.82 -16.22
N ASP A 175 2.95 -12.50 -17.51
CA ASP A 175 1.64 -12.36 -18.16
C ASP A 175 0.70 -11.47 -17.33
N GLY A 176 1.23 -10.32 -16.91
CA GLY A 176 0.57 -9.44 -15.96
C GLY A 176 0.97 -8.00 -16.15
N HIS A 177 0.09 -7.10 -15.71
CA HIS A 177 0.24 -5.67 -15.89
C HIS A 177 -0.37 -4.91 -14.72
N ALA A 178 0.11 -3.68 -14.52
CA ALA A 178 -0.49 -2.70 -13.63
C ALA A 178 -1.11 -1.58 -14.46
N GLU A 179 -2.39 -1.31 -14.23
CA GLU A 179 -3.10 -0.17 -14.82
C GLU A 179 -3.28 0.91 -13.78
N ILE A 180 -3.09 2.16 -14.22
CA ILE A 180 -3.26 3.34 -13.38
C ILE A 180 -4.10 4.31 -14.17
N SER A 181 -5.30 4.61 -13.67
CA SER A 181 -6.18 5.60 -14.27
C SER A 181 -6.43 6.74 -13.31
N LEU A 182 -6.59 7.93 -13.86
CA LEU A 182 -6.72 9.16 -13.09
C LEU A 182 -8.01 9.87 -13.51
N THR A 183 -8.79 10.29 -12.52
CA THR A 183 -9.92 11.20 -12.69
C THR A 183 -9.77 12.36 -11.72
N GLU A 184 -9.77 13.58 -12.24
CA GLU A 184 -9.60 14.78 -11.42
C GLU A 184 -10.77 15.74 -11.55
N THR A 185 -10.98 16.48 -10.47
CA THR A 185 -11.81 17.68 -10.42
C THR A 185 -10.97 18.81 -9.81
N SER A 186 -11.52 20.01 -9.70
CA SER A 186 -10.79 21.15 -9.12
C SER A 186 -10.34 20.94 -7.67
N ASN A 187 -10.98 20.03 -6.92
CA ASN A 187 -10.77 19.86 -5.47
C ASN A 187 -10.57 18.40 -5.03
N SER A 188 -10.53 17.46 -5.97
CA SER A 188 -10.43 16.03 -5.68
C SER A 188 -9.66 15.34 -6.79
N SER A 189 -8.84 14.37 -6.39
CA SER A 189 -8.09 13.51 -7.30
C SER A 189 -8.41 12.07 -6.94
N THR A 190 -8.82 11.29 -7.93
CA THR A 190 -9.17 9.88 -7.80
C THR A 190 -8.25 9.08 -8.70
N VAL A 191 -7.43 8.24 -8.09
CA VAL A 191 -6.53 7.31 -8.79
C VAL A 191 -7.10 5.90 -8.61
N HIS A 192 -7.28 5.18 -9.70
CA HIS A 192 -7.68 3.77 -9.66
C HIS A 192 -6.53 2.92 -10.19
N ILE A 193 -6.17 1.89 -9.42
CA ILE A 193 -5.02 1.02 -9.68
C ILE A 193 -5.50 -0.42 -9.71
N VAL A 194 -5.16 -1.12 -10.78
CA VAL A 194 -5.48 -2.53 -10.98
C VAL A 194 -4.20 -3.29 -11.32
N VAL A 195 -3.96 -4.42 -10.66
CA VAL A 195 -2.84 -5.33 -10.95
C VAL A 195 -3.42 -6.68 -11.35
N VAL A 196 -3.13 -7.10 -12.58
CA VAL A 196 -3.62 -8.34 -13.17
C VAL A 196 -2.45 -9.25 -13.49
N SER A 197 -2.62 -10.56 -13.35
CA SER A 197 -1.71 -11.57 -13.92
C SER A 197 -2.50 -12.82 -14.28
N SER A 198 -2.27 -13.38 -15.48
CA SER A 198 -2.98 -14.53 -16.01
C SER A 198 -4.51 -14.43 -15.86
N ASP A 199 -5.05 -13.28 -16.24
CA ASP A 199 -6.48 -12.91 -16.16
C ASP A 199 -7.09 -12.85 -14.75
N VAL A 200 -6.26 -12.94 -13.69
CA VAL A 200 -6.69 -12.76 -12.31
C VAL A 200 -6.31 -11.37 -11.82
N THR A 201 -7.28 -10.61 -11.31
CA THR A 201 -7.03 -9.35 -10.62
C THR A 201 -6.55 -9.63 -9.21
N PHE A 202 -5.28 -9.35 -8.94
CA PHE A 202 -4.63 -9.59 -7.65
C PHE A 202 -4.74 -8.40 -6.69
N LEU A 203 -4.91 -7.19 -7.24
CA LEU A 203 -5.10 -5.96 -6.50
C LEU A 203 -5.97 -5.02 -7.34
N ASP A 204 -6.99 -4.45 -6.73
CA ASP A 204 -7.86 -3.44 -7.33
C ASP A 204 -8.21 -2.45 -6.22
N TYR A 205 -7.78 -1.20 -6.38
CA TYR A 205 -8.06 -0.18 -5.37
C TYR A 205 -8.18 1.21 -5.94
N THR A 206 -8.96 2.00 -5.23
CA THR A 206 -9.16 3.42 -5.49
C THR A 206 -8.54 4.22 -4.37
N VAL A 207 -7.81 5.26 -4.75
CA VAL A 207 -7.28 6.28 -3.87
C VAL A 207 -8.01 7.57 -4.15
N VAL A 208 -8.67 8.13 -3.14
CA VAL A 208 -9.31 9.44 -3.23
C VAL A 208 -8.60 10.39 -2.29
N ALA A 209 -8.01 11.43 -2.86
CA ALA A 209 -7.55 12.57 -2.09
C ALA A 209 -8.55 13.71 -2.29
N SER A 210 -8.89 14.40 -1.20
CA SER A 210 -9.70 15.63 -1.22
C SER A 210 -9.30 16.54 -0.07
N GLY A 211 -9.53 17.85 -0.20
CA GLY A 211 -9.28 18.76 0.90
C GLY A 211 -8.77 20.13 0.50
N THR A 212 -8.11 20.76 1.46
CA THR A 212 -7.68 22.15 1.45
C THR A 212 -6.23 22.26 1.95
N ALA A 213 -5.71 23.48 1.89
CA ALA A 213 -4.41 23.87 2.43
C ALA A 213 -4.09 23.41 3.87
N THR A 214 -5.11 23.16 4.71
CA THR A 214 -4.93 22.88 6.16
C THR A 214 -5.65 21.61 6.63
N SER A 215 -6.33 20.91 5.72
CA SER A 215 -7.04 19.66 6.01
C SER A 215 -7.12 18.85 4.74
N VAL A 216 -6.56 17.64 4.74
CA VAL A 216 -6.62 16.70 3.63
C VAL A 216 -7.22 15.40 4.14
N ASP A 217 -8.26 14.95 3.46
CA ASP A 217 -8.84 13.63 3.62
C ASP A 217 -8.31 12.75 2.48
N PHE A 218 -7.89 11.54 2.83
CA PHE A 218 -7.27 10.59 1.92
C PHE A 218 -7.80 9.20 2.22
N SER A 219 -8.58 8.64 1.31
CA SER A 219 -9.11 7.30 1.44
C SER A 219 -8.46 6.33 0.44
N ILE A 220 -8.24 5.10 0.88
CA ILE A 220 -7.83 3.98 0.06
C ILE A 220 -8.82 2.85 0.30
N SER A 221 -9.55 2.43 -0.73
CA SER A 221 -10.45 1.29 -0.62
C SER A 221 -10.33 0.36 -1.81
N GLY A 222 -10.47 -0.94 -1.57
CA GLY A 222 -10.24 -1.95 -2.59
C GLY A 222 -10.12 -3.35 -2.04
N HIS A 223 -9.52 -4.24 -2.83
CA HIS A 223 -9.24 -5.60 -2.42
C HIS A 223 -7.90 -6.12 -2.94
N ALA A 224 -7.32 -7.06 -2.21
CA ALA A 224 -6.18 -7.87 -2.63
C ALA A 224 -6.51 -9.36 -2.48
N THR A 225 -5.95 -10.20 -3.33
CA THR A 225 -6.20 -11.65 -3.30
C THR A 225 -4.94 -12.44 -3.59
N ASN A 226 -4.85 -13.66 -3.06
CA ASN A 226 -3.86 -14.67 -3.46
C ASN A 226 -4.47 -15.75 -4.39
N GLY A 227 -5.72 -15.56 -4.84
CA GLY A 227 -6.49 -16.53 -5.62
C GLY A 227 -7.33 -17.49 -4.77
N THR A 228 -7.12 -17.56 -3.45
CA THR A 228 -7.94 -18.33 -2.51
C THR A 228 -8.66 -17.44 -1.50
N ASP A 229 -7.90 -16.58 -0.83
CA ASP A 229 -8.36 -15.63 0.17
C ASP A 229 -8.32 -14.22 -0.42
N GLN A 230 -9.44 -13.52 -0.31
CA GLN A 230 -9.59 -12.11 -0.64
C GLN A 230 -9.66 -11.30 0.65
N VAL A 231 -8.89 -10.21 0.69
CA VAL A 231 -8.93 -9.19 1.73
C VAL A 231 -9.51 -7.93 1.09
N ASP A 232 -10.67 -7.50 1.58
CA ASP A 232 -11.21 -6.18 1.30
C ASP A 232 -10.63 -5.21 2.33
N PHE A 233 -10.29 -4.01 1.89
CA PHE A 233 -9.70 -3.00 2.75
C PHE A 233 -10.33 -1.64 2.53
N ASP A 234 -10.49 -0.90 3.62
CA ASP A 234 -10.91 0.49 3.61
C ASP A 234 -10.09 1.27 4.62
N LEU A 235 -9.40 2.30 4.13
CA LEU A 235 -8.42 3.07 4.87
C LEU A 235 -8.70 4.55 4.71
N ASP A 236 -9.27 5.16 5.74
CA ASP A 236 -9.52 6.59 5.80
C ASP A 236 -8.44 7.29 6.62
N ASN A 237 -7.76 8.25 5.99
CA ASN A 237 -6.77 9.09 6.62
C ASN A 237 -7.24 10.54 6.59
N ARG A 238 -7.10 11.20 7.73
CA ARG A 238 -7.38 12.62 7.86
C ARG A 238 -6.18 13.34 8.43
N LEU A 239 -5.57 14.19 7.62
CA LEU A 239 -4.45 15.05 8.02
C LEU A 239 -4.98 16.46 8.27
N ILE A 240 -4.74 17.00 9.46
CA ILE A 240 -5.17 18.36 9.85
C ILE A 240 -3.97 19.12 10.41
N GLY A 241 -3.87 20.39 10.03
CA GLY A 241 -2.94 21.34 10.64
C GLY A 241 -2.01 21.99 9.63
N THR A 242 -0.91 22.53 10.16
CA THR A 242 0.17 23.13 9.38
C THR A 242 1.50 22.75 10.01
N ASP A 243 2.57 22.70 9.22
CA ASP A 243 3.91 22.40 9.71
C ASP A 243 4.34 23.28 10.90
N ALA A 244 3.89 24.54 10.95
CA ALA A 244 4.20 25.47 12.03
C ALA A 244 3.48 25.15 13.36
N ALA A 245 2.30 24.54 13.31
CA ALA A 245 1.49 24.19 14.49
C ALA A 245 1.62 22.70 14.87
N GLY A 246 2.31 21.91 14.04
CA GLY A 246 2.31 20.46 14.08
C GLY A 246 1.11 19.88 13.31
N LEU A 247 1.33 18.73 12.69
CA LEU A 247 0.28 17.98 11.99
C LEU A 247 -0.38 16.98 12.95
N ALA A 248 -1.67 16.75 12.76
CA ALA A 248 -2.43 15.66 13.35
C ALA A 248 -2.91 14.73 12.23
N LEU A 249 -2.69 13.43 12.39
CA LEU A 249 -3.17 12.39 11.48
C LEU A 249 -4.11 11.46 12.24
N SER A 250 -5.33 11.35 11.75
CA SER A 250 -6.25 10.26 12.11
C SER A 250 -6.17 9.19 11.02
N ILE A 251 -6.15 7.93 11.45
CA ILE A 251 -6.11 6.72 10.64
C ILE A 251 -7.27 5.86 11.11
N ASP A 252 -8.13 5.48 10.19
CA ASP A 252 -9.17 4.47 10.37
C ASP A 252 -8.92 3.39 9.31
N TYR A 253 -8.66 2.16 9.74
CA TYR A 253 -8.31 1.06 8.84
C TYR A 253 -9.09 -0.19 9.14
N GLU A 254 -9.94 -0.57 8.17
CA GLU A 254 -10.70 -1.79 8.16
C GLU A 254 -10.12 -2.78 7.16
N LEU A 255 -9.98 -4.04 7.58
CA LEU A 255 -9.74 -5.20 6.72
C LEU A 255 -10.79 -6.25 6.96
N VAL A 256 -11.41 -6.74 5.88
CA VAL A 256 -12.37 -7.84 5.91
C VAL A 256 -11.84 -8.98 5.06
N VAL A 257 -11.98 -10.22 5.54
CA VAL A 257 -11.68 -11.44 4.77
C VAL A 257 -12.98 -12.21 4.55
N PRO A 258 -13.76 -11.89 3.49
CA PRO A 258 -15.07 -12.50 3.28
C PRO A 258 -15.01 -14.02 3.15
N THR A 259 -13.94 -14.51 2.51
CA THR A 259 -13.66 -15.93 2.29
C THR A 259 -13.44 -16.74 3.57
N ARG A 260 -13.18 -16.06 4.70
CA ARG A 260 -12.94 -16.68 6.01
C ARG A 260 -14.03 -16.34 7.02
N GLY A 261 -15.28 -16.33 6.56
CA GLY A 261 -16.44 -16.07 7.40
C GLY A 261 -16.56 -14.60 7.84
N GLY A 262 -15.94 -13.68 7.09
CA GLY A 262 -15.95 -12.25 7.41
C GLY A 262 -15.02 -11.89 8.57
N PHE A 263 -13.86 -12.56 8.67
CA PHE A 263 -12.83 -12.17 9.63
C PHE A 263 -12.48 -10.68 9.44
N LEU A 264 -12.53 -9.93 10.54
CA LEU A 264 -12.41 -8.47 10.54
C LEU A 264 -11.21 -8.06 11.39
N LEU A 265 -10.38 -7.17 10.84
CA LEU A 265 -9.44 -6.38 11.61
C LEU A 265 -9.83 -4.91 11.45
N ASP A 266 -10.05 -4.25 12.58
CA ASP A 266 -10.40 -2.84 12.65
C ASP A 266 -9.35 -2.14 13.52
N PHE A 267 -8.83 -1.03 13.02
CA PHE A 267 -7.79 -0.24 13.66
C PHE A 267 -8.04 1.26 13.47
N GLU A 268 -8.34 1.92 14.58
CA GLU A 268 -8.39 3.38 14.65
C GLU A 268 -7.20 3.94 15.43
N SER A 269 -6.60 5.02 14.94
CA SER A 269 -5.54 5.74 15.64
C SER A 269 -5.50 7.22 15.31
N THR A 270 -5.17 8.04 16.30
CA THR A 270 -4.84 9.45 16.07
C THR A 270 -3.44 9.74 16.60
N VAL A 271 -2.63 10.39 15.76
CA VAL A 271 -1.27 10.83 16.07
C VAL A 271 -1.20 12.34 15.89
N SER A 272 -0.80 13.05 16.94
CA SER A 272 -0.65 14.52 16.90
C SER A 272 0.79 14.95 17.17
N GLY A 273 1.13 16.16 16.73
CA GLY A 273 2.47 16.72 16.93
C GLY A 273 3.52 16.13 15.97
N ILE A 274 3.08 15.69 14.79
CA ILE A 274 3.98 15.26 13.73
C ILE A 274 4.67 16.52 13.20
N ALA A 275 5.96 16.68 13.48
CA ALA A 275 6.81 17.68 12.87
C ALA A 275 7.43 17.10 11.58
N SER A 276 7.58 17.92 10.54
CA SER A 276 8.47 17.58 9.43
C SER A 276 9.90 17.57 9.97
N ASP A 277 10.51 16.38 10.06
CA ASP A 277 11.95 16.31 10.32
C ASP A 277 12.64 17.09 9.20
N SER A 278 13.35 18.17 9.57
CA SER A 278 14.23 18.85 8.63
C SER A 278 15.24 17.82 8.10
N PRO A 279 15.50 17.74 6.78
CA PRO A 279 16.60 16.93 6.30
C PRO A 279 17.86 17.48 6.95
N THR A 280 18.44 16.70 7.86
CA THR A 280 19.71 17.04 8.48
C THR A 280 20.71 17.03 7.35
N THR A 281 21.28 18.20 7.07
CA THR A 281 22.34 18.39 6.09
C THR A 281 23.49 17.46 6.49
N ILE A 282 23.81 16.49 5.63
CA ILE A 282 25.09 15.76 5.69
C ILE A 282 26.04 16.45 4.73
#